data_AF-A0A7C1BTQ0-F1
#
_entry.id   AF-A0A7C1BTQ0-F1
#
_cell.length_a   1.000
_cell.length_b   1.000
_cell.length_c   1.000
_cell.angle_alpha   90.00
_cell.angle_beta   90.00
_cell.angle_gamma   90.00
#
_symmetry.space_group_name_H-M   'P 1'
#
loop_
_entity.id
_entity.type
_entity.pdbx_description
1 polymer ?
#
loop_
_entity_poly.entity_id
_entity_poly.type
_entity_poly.pdbx_seq_one_letter_code
_entity_poly.pdbx_strand_id
1 'polypeptide(L)'
;PLLNWEACNLGSINLKVFVKRGIIDWDDLGETVKLAVRFLDDVIDMSWYPDPRIEEAVLRTRKVGLGVMGFADMLAELGIRYDSHDALYIADKVMEYIAYKAREASNELARERGPYPEFENSIHAKGRFNWEPQIPSNAIYDESKVSDYVKNLVKDRPEIDWEYLRREMVKGTRNASVTTIAPTGSIGIIAGVNSSIEPFFALVYVRESTIGLFIEVNRYLKEYLRKLGKLSTETLIQVAKGVLDVIPREYRNILRTAHEISPEWHVRVQAVFQRWVDNAVSKTVNLRYDATLDDVKKVFLLAWKLGCKGVTVFRDRSKPEQVIKFGKDVEDILKSIPKRFVHKDKIYHRWFRIGDKEIMVASEEYAGGCPTCEL
;
A
#
# COMPACT_ATOMS: atom_id res chain seq x y z
N PRO A 1 -11.90 -0.96 15.36
CA PRO A 1 -12.37 -2.12 14.57
C PRO A 1 -13.87 -2.00 14.33
N LEU A 2 -14.39 -2.63 13.27
CA LEU A 2 -15.82 -2.68 13.04
C LEU A 2 -16.53 -3.52 14.11
N LEU A 3 -17.76 -3.12 14.41
CA LEU A 3 -18.71 -3.84 15.25
C LEU A 3 -19.51 -4.83 14.41
N ASN A 4 -20.30 -5.67 15.07
CA ASN A 4 -21.21 -6.58 14.37
C ASN A 4 -22.10 -5.82 13.39
N TRP A 5 -22.31 -6.42 12.21
CA TRP A 5 -23.14 -5.90 11.12
C TRP A 5 -22.63 -4.63 10.43
N GLU A 6 -21.52 -4.02 10.86
CA GLU A 6 -20.95 -2.90 10.10
C GLU A 6 -20.23 -3.39 8.82
N ALA A 7 -20.17 -2.52 7.81
CA ALA A 7 -19.50 -2.80 6.54
C ALA A 7 -18.18 -2.02 6.39
N CYS A 8 -17.24 -2.60 5.66
CA CYS A 8 -16.00 -1.94 5.25
C CYS A 8 -16.25 -1.13 3.96
N ASN A 9 -16.28 0.19 4.07
CA ASN A 9 -16.19 1.07 2.90
C ASN A 9 -14.77 1.63 2.77
N LEU A 10 -14.02 1.12 1.80
CA LEU A 10 -12.57 1.26 1.74
C LEU A 10 -12.09 2.03 0.51
N GLY A 11 -11.08 2.87 0.71
CA GLY A 11 -10.34 3.55 -0.36
C GLY A 11 -8.85 3.56 -0.04
N SER A 12 -7.99 3.84 -1.03
CA SER A 12 -6.54 3.92 -0.79
C SER A 12 -5.89 4.99 -1.64
N ILE A 13 -5.15 5.88 -0.98
CA ILE A 13 -4.34 6.91 -1.61
C ILE A 13 -3.06 6.27 -2.18
N ASN A 14 -2.78 6.51 -3.47
CA ASN A 14 -1.52 6.11 -4.07
C ASN A 14 -0.40 7.08 -3.66
N LEU A 15 0.47 6.70 -2.72
CA LEU A 15 1.50 7.61 -2.22
C LEU A 15 2.54 8.01 -3.28
N LYS A 16 2.77 7.15 -4.27
CA LYS A 16 3.77 7.36 -5.32
C LYS A 16 3.51 8.63 -6.13
N VAL A 17 2.24 8.97 -6.40
CA VAL A 17 1.92 10.10 -7.30
C VAL A 17 2.19 11.47 -6.66
N PHE A 18 2.31 11.52 -5.33
CA PHE A 18 2.63 12.73 -4.59
C PHE A 18 4.13 12.97 -4.44
N VAL A 19 4.98 12.07 -4.96
CA VAL A 19 6.42 12.32 -5.06
C VAL A 19 6.71 12.97 -6.41
N LYS A 20 7.01 14.27 -6.40
CA LYS A 20 7.33 15.06 -7.60
C LYS A 20 8.78 15.52 -7.49
N ARG A 21 9.65 15.10 -8.42
CA ARG A 21 11.08 15.48 -8.45
C ARG A 21 11.82 15.25 -7.11
N GLY A 22 11.48 14.15 -6.42
CA GLY A 22 12.11 13.77 -5.15
C GLY A 22 11.60 14.52 -3.91
N ILE A 23 10.54 15.32 -4.02
CA ILE A 23 9.86 15.97 -2.88
C ILE A 23 8.40 15.53 -2.78
N ILE A 24 7.81 15.70 -1.59
CA ILE A 24 6.41 15.35 -1.31
C ILE A 24 5.52 16.56 -1.59
N ASP A 25 4.52 16.38 -2.45
CA ASP A 25 3.47 17.37 -2.71
C ASP A 25 2.37 17.26 -1.65
N TRP A 26 2.53 18.01 -0.56
CA TRP A 26 1.64 17.97 0.59
C TRP A 26 0.27 18.62 0.33
N ASP A 27 0.20 19.60 -0.55
CA ASP A 27 -1.05 20.28 -0.88
C ASP A 27 -1.96 19.35 -1.69
N ASP A 28 -1.43 18.76 -2.76
CA ASP A 28 -2.14 17.80 -3.61
C ASP A 28 -2.56 16.54 -2.81
N LEU A 29 -1.69 16.08 -1.91
CA LEU A 29 -2.01 14.98 -0.99
C LEU A 29 -3.19 15.34 -0.07
N GLY A 30 -3.18 16.55 0.50
CA GLY A 30 -4.22 17.01 1.42
C GLY A 30 -5.59 17.11 0.73
N GLU A 31 -5.64 17.75 -0.43
CA GLU A 31 -6.87 17.87 -1.22
C GLU A 31 -7.40 16.53 -1.70
N THR A 32 -6.52 15.63 -2.15
CA THR A 32 -6.91 14.27 -2.56
C THR A 32 -7.50 13.49 -1.38
N VAL A 33 -6.93 13.62 -0.18
CA VAL A 33 -7.47 12.99 1.03
C VAL A 33 -8.87 13.48 1.34
N LYS A 34 -9.11 14.81 1.28
CA LYS A 34 -10.46 15.38 1.52
C LYS A 34 -11.48 14.86 0.52
N LEU A 35 -11.11 14.86 -0.76
CA LEU A 35 -11.96 14.35 -1.84
C LEU A 35 -12.27 12.85 -1.64
N ALA A 36 -11.26 12.05 -1.27
CA ALA A 36 -11.45 10.62 -1.04
C ALA A 36 -12.39 10.35 0.14
N VAL A 37 -12.30 11.10 1.24
CA VAL A 37 -13.23 10.96 2.37
C VAL A 37 -14.66 11.31 1.97
N ARG A 38 -14.85 12.40 1.20
CA ARG A 38 -16.18 12.76 0.67
C ARG A 38 -16.75 11.67 -0.23
N PHE A 39 -15.95 11.16 -1.16
CA PHE A 39 -16.35 10.06 -2.05
C PHE A 39 -16.75 8.81 -1.25
N LEU A 40 -15.97 8.45 -0.22
CA LEU A 40 -16.32 7.32 0.65
C LEU A 40 -17.62 7.60 1.41
N ASP A 41 -17.85 8.80 1.97
CA ASP A 41 -19.13 9.11 2.63
C ASP A 41 -20.32 9.00 1.66
N ASP A 42 -20.15 9.42 0.40
CA ASP A 42 -21.20 9.29 -0.64
C ASP A 42 -21.48 7.82 -0.99
N VAL A 43 -20.45 6.95 -1.01
CA VAL A 43 -20.62 5.52 -1.24
C VAL A 43 -21.52 4.86 -0.20
N ILE A 44 -21.57 5.36 1.04
CA ILE A 44 -22.47 4.83 2.06
C ILE A 44 -23.93 4.98 1.62
N ASP A 45 -24.29 6.14 1.10
CA ASP A 45 -25.67 6.44 0.72
C ASP A 45 -26.05 5.78 -0.63
N MET A 46 -25.06 5.51 -1.49
CA MET A 46 -25.26 4.85 -2.79
C MET A 46 -25.22 3.32 -2.73
N SER A 47 -24.72 2.75 -1.63
CA SER A 47 -24.53 1.31 -1.50
C SER A 47 -25.86 0.59 -1.27
N TRP A 48 -26.03 -0.54 -1.95
CA TRP A 48 -27.10 -1.49 -1.61
C TRP A 48 -26.60 -2.47 -0.55
N TYR A 49 -27.33 -2.60 0.55
CA TYR A 49 -26.99 -3.52 1.64
C TYR A 49 -27.84 -4.79 1.55
N PRO A 50 -27.23 -5.99 1.57
CA PRO A 50 -27.96 -7.24 1.40
C PRO A 50 -28.82 -7.63 2.61
N ASP A 51 -28.59 -7.02 3.78
CA ASP A 51 -29.30 -7.31 5.02
C ASP A 51 -29.64 -5.99 5.74
N PRO A 52 -30.90 -5.76 6.16
CA PRO A 52 -31.31 -4.53 6.83
C PRO A 52 -30.52 -4.21 8.10
N ARG A 53 -30.00 -5.23 8.80
CA ARG A 53 -29.16 -5.02 10.00
C ARG A 53 -27.82 -4.38 9.65
N ILE A 54 -27.30 -4.67 8.45
CA ILE A 54 -26.07 -4.07 7.95
C ILE A 54 -26.34 -2.61 7.59
N GLU A 55 -27.41 -2.34 6.86
CA GLU A 55 -27.82 -0.99 6.51
C GLU A 55 -27.98 -0.11 7.74
N GLU A 56 -28.74 -0.58 8.74
CA GLU A 56 -28.94 0.14 10.00
C GLU A 56 -27.60 0.42 10.71
N ALA A 57 -26.74 -0.59 10.84
CA ALA A 57 -25.46 -0.45 11.51
C ALA A 57 -24.52 0.53 10.80
N VAL A 58 -24.47 0.47 9.46
CA VAL A 58 -23.63 1.34 8.64
C VAL A 58 -24.14 2.78 8.67
N LEU A 59 -25.44 3.01 8.50
CA LEU A 59 -26.01 4.37 8.54
C LEU A 59 -25.88 5.01 9.92
N ARG A 60 -25.92 4.22 10.99
CA ARG A 60 -25.79 4.71 12.38
C ARG A 60 -24.40 5.29 12.70
N THR A 61 -23.33 4.69 12.18
CA THR A 61 -21.94 5.07 12.52
C THR A 61 -21.16 5.68 11.35
N ARG A 62 -21.65 5.47 10.13
CA ARG A 62 -21.08 5.98 8.87
C ARG A 62 -19.58 5.77 8.74
N LYS A 63 -19.09 4.60 9.16
CA LYS A 63 -17.66 4.30 9.15
C LYS A 63 -17.13 4.18 7.72
N VAL A 64 -15.99 4.82 7.48
CA VAL A 64 -15.19 4.66 6.27
C VAL A 64 -13.76 4.25 6.65
N GLY A 65 -13.00 3.81 5.65
CA GLY A 65 -11.63 3.36 5.80
C GLY A 65 -10.75 3.79 4.63
N LEU A 66 -10.23 5.01 4.72
CA LEU A 66 -9.20 5.51 3.83
C LEU A 66 -7.82 5.03 4.29
N GLY A 67 -7.14 4.30 3.42
CA GLY A 67 -5.77 3.84 3.59
C GLY A 67 -4.82 4.41 2.56
N VAL A 68 -3.68 3.74 2.42
CA VAL A 68 -2.65 4.08 1.44
C VAL A 68 -2.18 2.84 0.70
N MET A 69 -1.61 3.04 -0.49
CA MET A 69 -0.87 2.05 -1.27
C MET A 69 0.39 2.67 -1.86
N GLY A 70 1.32 1.84 -2.33
CA GLY A 70 2.56 2.31 -2.94
C GLY A 70 3.53 2.96 -1.94
N PHE A 71 3.56 2.52 -0.69
CA PHE A 71 4.53 3.06 0.28
C PHE A 71 5.98 2.70 -0.10
N ALA A 72 6.24 1.45 -0.51
CA ALA A 72 7.56 1.05 -0.99
C ALA A 72 7.98 1.83 -2.25
N ASP A 73 7.02 2.12 -3.14
CA ASP A 73 7.20 2.97 -4.31
C ASP A 73 7.60 4.39 -3.93
N MET A 74 6.87 5.01 -3.00
CA MET A 74 7.18 6.34 -2.47
C MET A 74 8.61 6.38 -1.91
N LEU A 75 9.00 5.39 -1.09
CA LEU A 75 10.35 5.32 -0.55
C LEU A 75 11.40 5.14 -1.65
N ALA A 76 11.12 4.35 -2.68
CA ALA A 76 12.03 4.16 -3.81
C ALA A 76 12.26 5.44 -4.61
N GLU A 77 11.20 6.21 -4.87
CA GLU A 77 11.27 7.52 -5.54
C GLU A 77 12.01 8.56 -4.71
N LEU A 78 11.93 8.48 -3.37
CA LEU A 78 12.66 9.35 -2.44
C LEU A 78 14.10 8.88 -2.15
N GLY A 79 14.50 7.70 -2.64
CA GLY A 79 15.82 7.12 -2.38
C GLY A 79 16.00 6.61 -0.94
N ILE A 80 14.91 6.25 -0.25
CA ILE A 80 14.91 5.85 1.16
C ILE A 80 14.80 4.32 1.27
N ARG A 81 15.62 3.73 2.14
CA ARG A 81 15.58 2.31 2.46
C ARG A 81 14.38 1.98 3.36
N TYR A 82 13.58 0.98 3.00
CA TYR A 82 12.37 0.58 3.73
C TYR A 82 12.59 0.27 5.21
N ASP A 83 13.66 -0.46 5.54
CA ASP A 83 13.95 -0.90 6.92
C ASP A 83 14.92 0.05 7.63
N SER A 84 14.52 1.31 7.74
CA SER A 84 15.32 2.39 8.32
C SER A 84 14.50 3.35 9.18
N HIS A 85 15.17 4.10 10.06
CA HIS A 85 14.53 5.17 10.84
C HIS A 85 13.98 6.28 9.96
N ASP A 86 14.64 6.56 8.83
CA ASP A 86 14.18 7.48 7.79
C ASP A 86 12.81 7.08 7.21
N ALA A 87 12.64 5.80 6.86
CA ALA A 87 11.36 5.30 6.35
C ALA A 87 10.25 5.37 7.41
N LEU A 88 10.56 5.02 8.67
CA LEU A 88 9.61 5.12 9.78
C LEU A 88 9.21 6.59 10.05
N TYR A 89 10.15 7.51 9.98
CA TYR A 89 9.88 8.94 10.14
C TYR A 89 8.98 9.47 9.02
N ILE A 90 9.27 9.15 7.75
CA ILE A 90 8.41 9.55 6.63
C ILE A 90 7.01 8.93 6.76
N ALA A 91 6.90 7.63 7.07
CA ALA A 91 5.62 6.99 7.32
C ALA A 91 4.82 7.73 8.40
N ASP A 92 5.50 8.14 9.49
CA ASP A 92 4.88 8.87 10.58
C ASP A 92 4.33 10.21 10.10
N LYS A 93 5.15 11.01 9.41
CA LYS A 93 4.76 12.35 8.97
C LYS A 93 3.69 12.34 7.87
N VAL A 94 3.75 11.38 6.96
CA VAL A 94 2.77 11.22 5.88
C VAL A 94 1.44 10.76 6.44
N MET A 95 1.43 9.71 7.26
CA MET A 95 0.18 9.17 7.79
C MET A 95 -0.46 10.10 8.82
N GLU A 96 0.33 10.83 9.63
CA GLU A 96 -0.18 11.89 10.52
C GLU A 96 -0.94 12.97 9.73
N TYR A 97 -0.35 13.43 8.61
CA TYR A 97 -0.98 14.45 7.77
C TYR A 97 -2.25 13.93 7.07
N ILE A 98 -2.23 12.69 6.58
CA ILE A 98 -3.41 12.04 6.01
C ILE A 98 -4.52 11.92 7.07
N ALA A 99 -4.18 11.48 8.29
CA ALA A 99 -5.16 11.35 9.38
C ALA A 99 -5.77 12.71 9.77
N TYR A 100 -4.94 13.75 9.82
CA TYR A 100 -5.40 15.12 10.07
C TYR A 100 -6.39 15.58 9.00
N LYS A 101 -6.01 15.50 7.73
CA LYS A 101 -6.84 15.95 6.59
C LYS A 101 -8.10 15.11 6.42
N ALA A 102 -8.03 13.81 6.69
CA ALA A 102 -9.18 12.93 6.64
C ALA A 102 -10.22 13.28 7.71
N ARG A 103 -9.76 13.57 8.94
CA ARG A 103 -10.63 13.98 10.04
C ARG A 103 -11.16 15.40 9.85
N GLU A 104 -10.35 16.31 9.30
CA GLU A 104 -10.77 17.65 8.88
C GLU A 104 -11.93 17.57 7.87
N ALA A 105 -11.80 16.73 6.83
CA ALA A 105 -12.86 16.48 5.85
C ALA A 105 -14.13 15.93 6.50
N SER A 106 -14.01 15.00 7.45
CA SER A 106 -15.17 14.44 8.15
C SER A 106 -15.89 15.48 9.01
N ASN A 107 -15.15 16.41 9.65
CA ASN A 107 -15.75 17.53 10.38
C ASN A 107 -16.40 18.54 9.44
N GLU A 108 -15.79 18.83 8.28
CA GLU A 108 -16.38 19.66 7.22
C GLU A 108 -17.71 19.08 6.72
N LEU A 109 -17.74 17.78 6.43
CA LEU A 109 -18.96 17.08 6.01
C LEU A 109 -20.03 17.08 7.10
N ALA A 110 -19.66 17.05 8.38
CA ALA A 110 -20.64 17.17 9.46
C ALA A 110 -21.32 18.55 9.48
N ARG A 111 -20.60 19.62 9.12
CA ARG A 111 -21.19 20.96 8.99
C ARG A 111 -22.17 21.04 7.81
N GLU A 112 -21.90 20.32 6.73
CA GLU A 112 -22.76 20.28 5.54
C GLU A 112 -23.97 19.35 5.72
N ARG A 113 -23.77 18.17 6.31
CA ARG A 113 -24.72 17.04 6.27
C ARG A 113 -25.19 16.55 7.64
N GLY A 114 -24.71 17.18 8.71
CA GLY A 114 -24.87 16.71 10.09
C GLY A 114 -23.86 15.62 10.48
N PRO A 115 -23.56 15.47 11.77
CA PRO A 115 -22.70 14.38 12.28
C PRO A 115 -23.35 13.00 12.03
N TYR A 116 -22.59 11.91 12.20
CA TYR A 116 -23.20 10.59 12.15
C TYR A 116 -24.21 10.41 13.32
N PRO A 117 -25.28 9.60 13.13
CA PRO A 117 -26.36 9.49 14.11
C PRO A 117 -25.94 9.17 15.55
N GLU A 118 -24.95 8.29 15.75
CA GLU A 118 -24.48 7.88 17.07
C GLU A 118 -23.41 8.83 17.69
N PHE A 119 -23.26 10.05 17.17
CA PHE A 119 -22.16 10.94 17.55
C PHE A 119 -22.16 11.31 19.05
N GLU A 120 -23.31 11.69 19.60
CA GLU A 120 -23.43 12.16 21.00
C GLU A 120 -22.98 11.11 22.02
N ASN A 121 -23.17 9.82 21.72
CA ASN A 121 -22.79 8.71 22.60
C ASN A 121 -21.33 8.27 22.41
N SER A 122 -20.60 8.90 21.51
CA SER A 122 -19.27 8.45 21.11
C SER A 122 -18.13 9.07 21.92
N ILE A 123 -16.93 8.57 21.65
CA ILE A 123 -15.68 9.17 22.15
C ILE A 123 -15.41 10.55 21.52
N HIS A 124 -15.92 10.82 20.31
CA HIS A 124 -15.67 12.07 19.59
C HIS A 124 -16.39 13.26 20.22
N ALA A 125 -17.62 13.06 20.71
CA ALA A 125 -18.36 14.07 21.49
C ALA A 125 -17.61 14.45 22.79
N LYS A 126 -16.76 13.54 23.29
CA LYS A 126 -15.87 13.76 24.45
C LYS A 126 -14.47 14.26 24.04
N GLY A 127 -14.30 14.60 22.76
CA GLY A 127 -13.05 15.09 22.21
C GLY A 127 -11.94 14.05 22.24
N ARG A 128 -12.21 12.76 22.04
CA ARG A 128 -11.19 11.70 21.95
C ARG A 128 -11.14 11.05 20.58
N PHE A 129 -9.94 10.73 20.10
CA PHE A 129 -9.73 10.01 18.84
C PHE A 129 -9.67 8.49 19.05
N ASN A 130 -9.98 7.71 18.01
CA ASN A 130 -10.03 6.25 18.06
C ASN A 130 -8.67 5.57 18.34
N TRP A 131 -7.56 6.27 18.08
CA TRP A 131 -6.21 5.79 18.29
C TRP A 131 -5.62 6.19 19.65
N GLU A 132 -6.37 6.88 20.51
CA GLU A 132 -5.90 7.29 21.84
C GLU A 132 -6.16 6.22 22.92
N PRO A 133 -5.16 5.88 23.77
CA PRO A 133 -3.82 6.47 23.83
C PRO A 133 -2.87 5.95 22.74
N GLN A 134 -2.05 6.85 22.19
CA GLN A 134 -0.98 6.47 21.25
C GLN A 134 0.30 6.06 21.98
N ILE A 135 1.05 5.14 21.38
CA ILE A 135 2.46 4.90 21.73
C ILE A 135 3.31 6.04 21.15
N PRO A 136 4.28 6.59 21.91
CA PRO A 136 5.12 7.67 21.40
C PRO A 136 6.03 7.21 20.25
N SER A 137 6.33 8.11 19.32
CA SER A 137 7.18 7.85 18.14
C SER A 137 8.53 7.22 18.50
N ASN A 138 9.15 7.71 19.59
CA ASN A 138 10.45 7.27 20.05
C ASN A 138 10.50 5.81 20.53
N ALA A 139 9.35 5.20 20.83
CA ALA A 139 9.28 3.77 21.12
C ALA A 139 9.35 2.92 19.83
N ILE A 140 9.07 3.52 18.66
CA ILE A 140 9.00 2.83 17.37
C ILE A 140 10.24 3.10 16.52
N TYR A 141 10.77 4.33 16.53
CA TYR A 141 11.98 4.70 15.82
C TYR A 141 12.82 5.73 16.59
N ASP A 142 14.11 5.77 16.31
CA ASP A 142 15.07 6.67 16.94
C ASP A 142 15.26 7.91 16.06
N GLU A 143 14.72 9.05 16.50
CA GLU A 143 14.76 10.31 15.75
C GLU A 143 16.19 10.86 15.60
N SER A 144 17.13 10.50 16.49
CA SER A 144 18.54 10.89 16.37
C SER A 144 19.23 10.22 15.17
N LYS A 145 18.68 9.11 14.69
CA LYS A 145 19.16 8.37 13.51
C LYS A 145 18.46 8.76 12.21
N VAL A 146 17.52 9.70 12.26
CA VAL A 146 16.87 10.23 11.07
C VAL A 146 17.80 11.24 10.41
N SER A 147 18.06 11.02 9.12
CA SER A 147 18.96 11.84 8.32
C SER A 147 18.42 13.26 8.10
N ASP A 148 19.31 14.23 7.95
CA ASP A 148 18.93 15.60 7.64
C ASP A 148 18.24 15.71 6.27
N TYR A 149 18.61 14.83 5.33
CA TYR A 149 17.91 14.69 4.05
C TYR A 149 16.41 14.45 4.27
N VAL A 150 16.05 13.47 5.08
CA VAL A 150 14.65 13.13 5.36
C VAL A 150 13.93 14.19 6.18
N LYS A 151 14.61 14.83 7.14
CA LYS A 151 14.06 15.98 7.88
C LYS A 151 13.73 17.15 6.94
N ASN A 152 14.57 17.39 5.93
CA ASN A 152 14.33 18.43 4.94
C ASN A 152 13.14 18.09 4.02
N LEU A 153 12.90 16.81 3.68
CA LEU A 153 11.76 16.40 2.85
C LEU A 153 10.39 16.74 3.45
N VAL A 154 10.31 16.85 4.78
CA VAL A 154 9.06 17.17 5.50
C VAL A 154 9.00 18.62 5.97
N LYS A 155 10.00 19.44 5.64
CA LYS A 155 10.11 20.82 6.14
C LYS A 155 8.97 21.71 5.65
N ASP A 156 8.53 21.49 4.41
CA ASP A 156 7.45 22.23 3.77
C ASP A 156 6.07 21.59 4.03
N ARG A 157 6.00 20.59 4.92
CA ARG A 157 4.72 20.00 5.33
C ARG A 157 3.90 21.06 6.07
N PRO A 158 2.61 21.27 5.70
CA PRO A 158 1.75 22.19 6.41
C PRO A 158 1.64 21.85 7.90
N GLU A 159 1.51 22.88 8.72
CA GLU A 159 1.32 22.73 10.16
C GLU A 159 -0.02 22.05 10.47
N ILE A 160 -0.02 21.25 11.53
CA ILE A 160 -1.19 20.51 12.01
C ILE A 160 -1.52 20.96 13.43
N ASP A 161 -2.77 21.33 13.66
CA ASP A 161 -3.26 21.66 14.99
C ASP A 161 -4.33 20.64 15.41
N TRP A 162 -3.88 19.58 16.09
CA TRP A 162 -4.76 18.53 16.61
C TRP A 162 -5.73 19.04 17.67
N GLU A 163 -5.39 20.11 18.38
CA GLU A 163 -6.27 20.69 19.41
C GLU A 163 -7.39 21.51 18.76
N TYR A 164 -7.08 22.28 17.71
CA TYR A 164 -8.11 22.86 16.85
C TYR A 164 -9.03 21.79 16.27
N LEU A 165 -8.46 20.73 15.71
CA LEU A 165 -9.26 19.66 15.10
C LEU A 165 -10.14 18.95 16.14
N ARG A 166 -9.65 18.78 17.38
CA ARG A 166 -10.43 18.24 18.51
C ARG A 166 -11.60 19.15 18.87
N ARG A 167 -11.37 20.47 18.96
CA ARG A 167 -12.44 21.46 19.22
C ARG A 167 -13.50 21.46 18.13
N GLU A 168 -13.11 21.33 16.86
CA GLU A 168 -14.06 21.22 15.74
C GLU A 168 -14.80 19.88 15.76
N MET A 169 -14.11 18.76 16.04
CA MET A 169 -14.70 17.42 16.08
C MET A 169 -15.80 17.30 17.15
N VAL A 170 -15.64 17.94 18.30
CA VAL A 170 -16.66 17.96 19.37
C VAL A 170 -17.96 18.65 18.93
N LYS A 171 -17.89 19.56 17.96
CA LYS A 171 -19.10 20.18 17.36
C LYS A 171 -19.82 19.24 16.41
N GLY A 172 -19.12 18.21 15.91
CA GLY A 172 -19.67 17.20 15.01
C GLY A 172 -18.60 16.63 14.08
N THR A 173 -18.73 15.34 13.77
CA THR A 173 -17.92 14.65 12.76
C THR A 173 -18.81 13.66 12.00
N ARG A 174 -18.57 13.51 10.69
CA ARG A 174 -19.50 12.78 9.80
C ARG A 174 -19.33 11.27 9.88
N ASN A 175 -18.16 10.79 10.27
CA ASN A 175 -17.80 9.37 10.22
C ASN A 175 -17.18 8.92 11.57
N ALA A 176 -17.68 7.82 12.14
CA ALA A 176 -17.15 7.28 13.39
C ALA A 176 -15.75 6.64 13.27
N SER A 177 -15.32 6.35 12.05
CA SER A 177 -13.94 6.08 11.68
C SER A 177 -13.71 6.57 10.27
N VAL A 178 -12.50 7.03 10.00
CA VAL A 178 -12.11 7.58 8.71
C VAL A 178 -10.95 6.80 8.11
N THR A 179 -9.98 6.37 8.92
CA THR A 179 -8.72 5.80 8.40
C THR A 179 -8.50 4.33 8.79
N THR A 180 -7.95 3.56 7.84
CA THR A 180 -7.54 2.16 8.03
C THR A 180 -6.53 1.77 6.95
N ILE A 181 -5.59 0.88 7.26
CA ILE A 181 -4.71 0.33 6.21
C ILE A 181 -5.22 -1.05 5.81
N ALA A 182 -5.76 -1.16 4.59
CA ALA A 182 -6.24 -2.41 4.01
C ALA A 182 -5.23 -3.00 3.01
N PRO A 183 -5.32 -4.29 2.67
CA PRO A 183 -4.62 -4.85 1.53
C PRO A 183 -5.11 -4.20 0.23
N THR A 184 -4.19 -3.91 -0.69
CA THR A 184 -4.53 -3.26 -1.96
C THR A 184 -4.05 -4.08 -3.15
N GLY A 185 -4.12 -5.42 -3.07
CA GLY A 185 -3.56 -6.32 -4.09
C GLY A 185 -4.04 -6.01 -5.50
N SER A 186 -5.35 -6.05 -5.74
CA SER A 186 -5.92 -5.80 -7.07
C SER A 186 -5.83 -4.33 -7.50
N ILE A 187 -6.19 -3.39 -6.63
CA ILE A 187 -6.15 -1.96 -6.98
C ILE A 187 -4.72 -1.42 -7.13
N GLY A 188 -3.74 -2.02 -6.45
CA GLY A 188 -2.32 -1.74 -6.63
C GLY A 188 -1.81 -2.21 -7.98
N ILE A 189 -2.28 -3.34 -8.49
CA ILE A 189 -1.99 -3.78 -9.87
C ILE A 189 -2.57 -2.77 -10.88
N ILE A 190 -3.82 -2.36 -10.69
CA ILE A 190 -4.49 -1.37 -11.58
C ILE A 190 -3.73 -0.04 -11.56
N ALA A 191 -3.39 0.47 -10.37
CA ALA A 191 -2.63 1.71 -10.21
C ALA A 191 -1.15 1.56 -10.58
N GLY A 192 -0.70 0.33 -10.85
CA GLY A 192 0.70 -0.02 -11.02
C GLY A 192 1.52 0.50 -9.85
N VAL A 193 1.30 0.05 -8.62
CA VAL A 193 2.16 0.29 -7.47
C VAL A 193 2.14 -0.92 -6.54
N ASN A 194 3.10 -1.01 -5.63
CA ASN A 194 3.16 -2.05 -4.62
C ASN A 194 1.94 -1.97 -3.69
N SER A 195 1.52 -3.15 -3.21
CA SER A 195 0.34 -3.25 -2.35
C SER A 195 0.56 -2.56 -1.01
N SER A 196 -0.39 -1.71 -0.64
CA SER A 196 -0.56 -1.14 0.69
C SER A 196 0.75 -0.50 1.21
N ILE A 197 1.06 -0.74 2.47
CA ILE A 197 2.31 -0.39 3.11
C ILE A 197 3.35 -1.51 3.03
N GLU A 198 3.21 -2.50 2.15
CA GLU A 198 4.15 -3.62 2.06
C GLU A 198 5.49 -3.21 1.43
N PRO A 199 6.63 -3.85 1.78
CA PRO A 199 7.84 -3.76 0.99
C PRO A 199 7.65 -4.49 -0.36
N PHE A 200 8.61 -4.34 -1.26
CA PHE A 200 8.63 -5.17 -2.47
C PHE A 200 8.75 -6.64 -2.09
N PHE A 201 7.88 -7.49 -2.62
CA PHE A 201 7.95 -8.92 -2.31
C PHE A 201 9.12 -9.60 -3.04
N ALA A 202 9.28 -9.30 -4.33
CA ALA A 202 10.37 -9.74 -5.18
C ALA A 202 10.68 -8.67 -6.23
N LEU A 203 11.93 -8.62 -6.71
CA LEU A 203 12.34 -7.66 -7.74
C LEU A 203 12.16 -8.18 -9.16
N VAL A 204 12.27 -9.50 -9.34
CA VAL A 204 11.89 -10.19 -10.57
C VAL A 204 11.17 -11.47 -10.14
N TYR A 205 9.97 -11.70 -10.65
CA TYR A 205 9.19 -12.89 -10.33
C TYR A 205 8.40 -13.38 -11.55
N VAL A 206 8.04 -14.66 -11.52
CA VAL A 206 7.16 -15.23 -12.53
C VAL A 206 5.75 -15.24 -11.99
N ARG A 207 4.83 -14.63 -12.73
CA ARG A 207 3.39 -14.72 -12.49
C ARG A 207 2.78 -15.74 -13.43
N GLU A 208 2.08 -16.70 -12.84
CA GLU A 208 1.26 -17.66 -13.57
C GLU A 208 -0.17 -17.11 -13.67
N SER A 209 -0.71 -17.11 -14.89
CA SER A 209 -2.07 -16.65 -15.18
C SER A 209 -2.77 -17.66 -16.09
N THR A 210 -4.08 -17.52 -16.26
CA THR A 210 -4.86 -18.34 -17.19
C THR A 210 -4.36 -18.28 -18.63
N ILE A 211 -3.68 -17.20 -19.02
CA ILE A 211 -3.15 -16.98 -20.37
C ILE A 211 -1.66 -17.32 -20.52
N GLY A 212 -0.97 -17.75 -19.45
CA GLY A 212 0.43 -18.18 -19.51
C GLY A 212 1.31 -17.64 -18.37
N LEU A 213 2.62 -17.80 -18.56
CA LEU A 213 3.67 -17.41 -17.62
C LEU A 213 4.30 -16.07 -18.05
N PHE A 214 4.35 -15.11 -17.13
CA PHE A 214 4.92 -13.79 -17.38
C PHE A 214 6.05 -13.49 -16.39
N ILE A 215 7.18 -13.01 -16.90
CA ILE A 215 8.25 -12.47 -16.05
C ILE A 215 7.92 -11.01 -15.76
N GLU A 216 7.64 -10.72 -14.50
CA GLU A 216 7.44 -9.34 -14.03
C GLU A 216 8.74 -8.83 -13.41
N VAL A 217 9.14 -7.63 -13.82
CA VAL A 217 10.33 -6.93 -13.35
C VAL A 217 9.89 -5.68 -12.61
N ASN A 218 10.38 -5.49 -11.39
CA ASN A 218 10.18 -4.28 -10.62
C ASN A 218 10.63 -3.06 -11.44
N ARG A 219 9.76 -2.06 -11.54
CA ARG A 219 9.98 -0.88 -12.40
C ARG A 219 11.26 -0.12 -12.04
N TYR A 220 11.55 0.04 -10.76
CA TYR A 220 12.71 0.82 -10.30
C TYR A 220 13.97 0.06 -10.64
N LEU A 221 13.99 -1.27 -10.39
CA LEU A 221 15.08 -2.12 -10.86
C LEU A 221 15.29 -1.97 -12.37
N LYS A 222 14.22 -2.06 -13.16
CA LYS A 222 14.30 -1.96 -14.62
C LYS A 222 14.86 -0.61 -15.07
N GLU A 223 14.40 0.49 -14.49
CA GLU A 223 14.88 1.84 -14.80
C GLU A 223 16.35 2.02 -14.41
N TYR A 224 16.75 1.54 -13.24
CA TYR A 224 18.14 1.59 -12.80
C TYR A 224 19.05 0.77 -13.70
N LEU A 225 18.68 -0.48 -14.01
CA LEU A 225 19.44 -1.32 -14.93
C LEU A 225 19.55 -0.68 -16.33
N ARG A 226 18.48 -0.04 -16.82
CA ARG A 226 18.49 0.66 -18.11
C ARG A 226 19.45 1.85 -18.08
N LYS A 227 19.40 2.69 -17.05
CA LYS A 227 20.32 3.84 -16.88
C LYS A 227 21.78 3.41 -16.84
N LEU A 228 22.05 2.22 -16.31
CA LEU A 228 23.40 1.64 -16.22
C LEU A 228 23.84 0.89 -17.48
N GLY A 229 22.99 0.75 -18.50
CA GLY A 229 23.27 -0.09 -19.67
C GLY A 229 23.39 -1.59 -19.33
N LYS A 230 22.83 -2.03 -18.19
CA LYS A 230 22.90 -3.40 -17.66
C LYS A 230 21.58 -4.16 -17.76
N LEU A 231 20.58 -3.61 -18.43
CA LEU A 231 19.31 -4.30 -18.63
C LEU A 231 19.49 -5.39 -19.70
N SER A 232 19.59 -6.64 -19.26
CA SER A 232 19.65 -7.81 -20.14
C SER A 232 18.83 -8.96 -19.58
N THR A 233 18.39 -9.88 -20.44
CA THR A 233 17.68 -11.10 -20.03
C THR A 233 18.51 -11.91 -19.02
N GLU A 234 19.82 -12.02 -19.24
CA GLU A 234 20.74 -12.70 -18.31
C GLU A 234 20.70 -12.04 -16.93
N THR A 235 20.82 -10.70 -16.87
CA THR A 235 20.75 -9.96 -15.61
C THR A 235 19.42 -10.15 -14.90
N LEU A 236 18.30 -10.14 -15.62
CA LEU A 236 16.97 -10.35 -15.04
C LEU A 236 16.81 -11.77 -14.49
N ILE A 237 17.32 -12.79 -15.19
CA ILE A 237 17.34 -14.17 -14.72
C ILE A 237 18.20 -14.31 -13.45
N GLN A 238 19.37 -13.68 -13.41
CA GLN A 238 20.23 -13.67 -12.22
C GLN A 238 19.49 -13.07 -11.01
N VAL A 239 18.82 -11.92 -11.19
CA VAL A 239 18.01 -11.31 -10.12
C VAL A 239 16.84 -12.20 -9.72
N ALA A 240 16.13 -12.81 -10.67
CA ALA A 240 15.03 -13.72 -10.38
C ALA A 240 15.46 -14.94 -9.56
N LYS A 241 16.70 -15.42 -9.77
CA LYS A 241 17.35 -16.48 -8.98
C LYS A 241 17.83 -16.01 -7.59
N GLY A 242 17.70 -14.72 -7.27
CA GLY A 242 18.16 -14.13 -6.02
C GLY A 242 19.62 -13.68 -6.04
N VAL A 243 20.27 -13.63 -7.21
CA VAL A 243 21.64 -13.11 -7.36
C VAL A 243 21.58 -11.59 -7.50
N LEU A 244 21.70 -10.89 -6.37
CA LEU A 244 21.56 -9.43 -6.31
C LEU A 244 22.87 -8.66 -6.60
N ASP A 245 24.01 -9.35 -6.79
CA ASP A 245 25.35 -8.76 -7.05
C ASP A 245 25.46 -8.00 -8.38
N VAL A 246 24.51 -8.23 -9.28
CA VAL A 246 24.38 -7.45 -10.52
C VAL A 246 23.80 -6.06 -10.28
N ILE A 247 23.17 -5.82 -9.11
CA ILE A 247 22.54 -4.55 -8.73
C ILE A 247 23.53 -3.74 -7.86
N PRO A 248 23.86 -2.49 -8.22
CA PRO A 248 24.71 -1.64 -7.38
C PRO A 248 24.18 -1.49 -5.96
N ARG A 249 25.11 -1.37 -5.00
CA ARG A 249 24.80 -1.36 -3.56
C ARG A 249 23.80 -0.26 -3.17
N GLU A 250 23.88 0.91 -3.80
CA GLU A 250 22.94 2.02 -3.58
C GLU A 250 21.49 1.61 -3.87
N TYR A 251 21.24 0.96 -5.02
CA TYR A 251 19.91 0.51 -5.40
C TYR A 251 19.46 -0.72 -4.62
N ARG A 252 20.39 -1.60 -4.25
CA ARG A 252 20.09 -2.75 -3.38
C ARG A 252 19.58 -2.28 -2.01
N ASN A 253 20.15 -1.21 -1.47
CA ASN A 253 19.70 -0.65 -0.19
C ASN A 253 18.25 -0.13 -0.28
N ILE A 254 17.85 0.44 -1.43
CA ILE A 254 16.49 0.98 -1.63
C ILE A 254 15.49 -0.15 -1.91
N LEU A 255 15.88 -1.11 -2.76
CA LEU A 255 15.01 -2.15 -3.30
C LEU A 255 15.01 -3.44 -2.48
N ARG A 256 15.21 -3.35 -1.15
CA ARG A 256 15.20 -4.54 -0.30
C ARG A 256 13.84 -5.23 -0.34
N THR A 257 13.88 -6.55 -0.49
CA THR A 257 12.68 -7.37 -0.54
C THR A 257 12.17 -7.77 0.84
N ALA A 258 10.92 -8.19 0.92
CA ALA A 258 10.26 -8.61 2.16
C ALA A 258 11.06 -9.66 2.96
N HIS A 259 11.77 -10.58 2.28
CA HIS A 259 12.54 -11.64 2.94
C HIS A 259 13.95 -11.20 3.40
N GLU A 260 14.42 -10.05 2.92
CA GLU A 260 15.69 -9.45 3.35
C GLU A 260 15.49 -8.56 4.58
N ILE A 261 14.29 -8.02 4.76
CA ILE A 261 13.95 -7.14 5.87
C ILE A 261 13.74 -7.97 7.14
N SER A 262 14.29 -7.52 8.27
CA SER A 262 14.11 -8.25 9.52
C SER A 262 12.67 -8.14 10.03
N PRO A 263 12.15 -9.16 10.74
CA PRO A 263 10.75 -9.16 11.21
C PRO A 263 10.40 -7.96 12.08
N GLU A 264 11.38 -7.48 12.86
CA GLU A 264 11.24 -6.29 13.70
C GLU A 264 10.88 -5.04 12.89
N TRP A 265 11.51 -4.81 11.74
CA TRP A 265 11.21 -3.64 10.91
C TRP A 265 9.82 -3.71 10.28
N HIS A 266 9.34 -4.91 9.91
CA HIS A 266 7.95 -5.07 9.47
C HIS A 266 6.96 -4.61 10.55
N VAL A 267 7.18 -5.03 11.79
CA VAL A 267 6.32 -4.66 12.94
C VAL A 267 6.43 -3.17 13.23
N ARG A 268 7.64 -2.58 13.19
CA ARG A 268 7.83 -1.14 13.41
C ARG A 268 7.10 -0.31 12.35
N VAL A 269 7.16 -0.68 11.07
CA VAL A 269 6.39 0.01 10.02
C VAL A 269 4.89 -0.08 10.33
N GLN A 270 4.40 -1.28 10.66
CA GLN A 270 2.99 -1.44 11.04
C GLN A 270 2.60 -0.53 12.21
N ALA A 271 3.43 -0.47 13.26
CA ALA A 271 3.19 0.31 14.46
C ALA A 271 3.15 1.82 14.17
N VAL A 272 4.03 2.33 13.29
CA VAL A 272 4.01 3.75 12.89
C VAL A 272 2.67 4.10 12.25
N PHE A 273 2.22 3.33 11.26
CA PHE A 273 0.92 3.57 10.63
C PHE A 273 -0.23 3.41 11.64
N GLN A 274 -0.12 2.46 12.58
CA GLN A 274 -1.16 2.19 13.57
C GLN A 274 -1.45 3.39 14.48
N ARG A 275 -0.47 4.27 14.73
CA ARG A 275 -0.64 5.49 15.54
C ARG A 275 -1.70 6.43 14.98
N TRP A 276 -1.89 6.45 13.67
CA TRP A 276 -2.69 7.44 12.96
C TRP A 276 -3.93 6.85 12.26
N VAL A 277 -4.23 5.57 12.51
CA VAL A 277 -5.44 4.95 11.95
C VAL A 277 -6.48 4.62 13.01
N ASP A 278 -7.74 4.96 12.71
CA ASP A 278 -8.86 4.71 13.59
C ASP A 278 -9.12 3.21 13.80
N ASN A 279 -9.02 2.46 12.71
CA ASN A 279 -9.15 1.01 12.69
C ASN A 279 -7.78 0.33 12.82
N ALA A 280 -7.55 -0.74 12.08
CA ALA A 280 -6.34 -1.55 12.18
C ALA A 280 -5.47 -1.41 10.93
N VAL A 281 -4.26 -1.94 11.03
CA VAL A 281 -3.33 -2.03 9.90
C VAL A 281 -3.23 -3.48 9.45
N SER A 282 -3.56 -3.73 8.18
CA SER A 282 -3.31 -5.01 7.53
C SER A 282 -1.94 -4.96 6.85
N LYS A 283 -0.94 -5.47 7.55
CA LYS A 283 0.42 -5.63 7.06
C LYS A 283 0.93 -7.02 7.43
N THR A 284 1.62 -7.65 6.50
CA THR A 284 2.23 -8.96 6.69
C THR A 284 3.69 -8.81 7.15
N VAL A 285 4.00 -9.48 8.26
CA VAL A 285 5.37 -9.77 8.66
C VAL A 285 5.80 -11.03 7.92
N ASN A 286 6.54 -10.84 6.82
CA ASN A 286 7.06 -11.94 6.01
C ASN A 286 8.30 -12.51 6.69
N LEU A 287 8.26 -13.79 7.01
CA LEU A 287 9.37 -14.52 7.61
C LEU A 287 9.95 -15.48 6.58
N ARG A 288 11.27 -15.66 6.62
CA ARG A 288 11.95 -16.70 5.84
C ARG A 288 11.49 -18.10 6.27
N TYR A 289 11.69 -19.07 5.39
CA TYR A 289 11.29 -20.46 5.64
C TYR A 289 11.99 -21.08 6.87
N ASP A 290 13.19 -20.59 7.20
CA ASP A 290 14.03 -21.01 8.32
C ASP A 290 13.71 -20.28 9.63
N ALA A 291 12.71 -19.39 9.66
CA ALA A 291 12.32 -18.68 10.87
C ALA A 291 11.79 -19.62 11.96
N THR A 292 12.28 -19.38 13.19
CA THR A 292 12.01 -20.21 14.37
C THR A 292 10.71 -19.80 15.07
N LEU A 293 10.25 -20.65 16.01
CA LEU A 293 9.13 -20.30 16.90
C LEU A 293 9.44 -19.06 17.76
N ASP A 294 10.70 -18.85 18.14
CA ASP A 294 11.12 -17.69 18.92
C ASP A 294 11.04 -16.39 18.09
N ASP A 295 11.36 -16.46 16.79
CA ASP A 295 11.19 -15.32 15.88
C ASP A 295 9.72 -14.92 15.75
N VAL A 296 8.82 -15.90 15.61
CA VAL A 296 7.36 -15.65 15.59
C VAL A 296 6.91 -15.04 16.92
N LYS A 297 7.35 -15.59 18.05
CA LYS A 297 7.03 -15.07 19.39
C LYS A 297 7.47 -13.61 19.55
N LYS A 298 8.69 -13.26 19.12
CA LYS A 298 9.22 -11.89 19.15
C LYS A 298 8.34 -10.92 18.36
N VAL A 299 7.83 -11.35 17.19
CA VAL A 299 6.91 -10.53 16.38
C VAL A 299 5.64 -10.19 17.15
N PHE A 300 4.97 -11.19 17.74
CA PHE A 300 3.75 -10.95 18.52
C PHE A 300 4.00 -10.08 19.76
N LEU A 301 5.07 -10.34 20.51
CA LEU A 301 5.43 -9.56 21.70
C LEU A 301 5.78 -8.11 21.35
N LEU A 302 6.53 -7.89 20.27
CA LEU A 302 6.86 -6.55 19.80
C LEU A 302 5.62 -5.81 19.30
N ALA A 303 4.76 -6.46 18.52
CA ALA A 303 3.52 -5.85 18.04
C ALA A 303 2.62 -5.41 19.21
N TRP A 304 2.47 -6.27 20.22
CA TRP A 304 1.76 -5.95 21.45
C TRP A 304 2.41 -4.76 22.19
N LYS A 305 3.73 -4.80 22.39
CA LYS A 305 4.48 -3.73 23.08
C LYS A 305 4.35 -2.37 22.36
N LEU A 306 4.28 -2.37 21.04
CA LEU A 306 4.15 -1.16 20.22
C LEU A 306 2.68 -0.75 19.97
N GLY A 307 1.71 -1.39 20.62
CA GLY A 307 0.30 -0.98 20.54
C GLY A 307 -0.40 -1.34 19.22
N CYS A 308 0.13 -2.31 18.46
CA CYS A 308 -0.55 -2.81 17.26
C CYS A 308 -1.89 -3.47 17.64
N LYS A 309 -2.99 -3.10 16.94
CA LYS A 309 -4.34 -3.67 17.20
C LYS A 309 -4.49 -5.12 16.71
N GLY A 310 -3.59 -5.56 15.84
CA GLY A 310 -3.48 -6.93 15.33
C GLY A 310 -2.13 -7.10 14.66
N VAL A 311 -1.76 -8.32 14.26
CA VAL A 311 -0.54 -8.58 13.47
C VAL A 311 -0.75 -9.83 12.63
N THR A 312 -0.21 -9.85 11.42
CA THR A 312 -0.24 -11.01 10.53
C THR A 312 1.18 -11.48 10.29
N VAL A 313 1.42 -12.77 10.49
CA VAL A 313 2.70 -13.41 10.23
C VAL A 313 2.53 -14.40 9.10
N PHE A 314 3.38 -14.30 8.08
CA PHE A 314 3.47 -15.29 7.02
C PHE A 314 4.88 -15.83 6.98
N ARG A 315 5.05 -17.12 7.29
CA ARG A 315 6.32 -17.81 7.12
C ARG A 315 6.36 -18.42 5.73
N ASP A 316 7.43 -18.14 4.99
CA ASP A 316 7.63 -18.72 3.67
C ASP A 316 7.54 -20.26 3.72
N ARG A 317 6.97 -20.85 2.67
CA ARG A 317 6.68 -22.30 2.53
C ARG A 317 5.72 -22.90 3.58
N SER A 318 4.99 -22.07 4.34
CA SER A 318 3.92 -22.55 5.23
C SER A 318 2.63 -22.95 4.50
N LYS A 319 2.45 -22.52 3.25
CA LYS A 319 1.38 -22.95 2.35
C LYS A 319 1.95 -23.74 1.17
N PRO A 320 1.26 -24.80 0.71
CA PRO A 320 1.75 -25.67 -0.38
C PRO A 320 1.76 -24.98 -1.75
N GLU A 321 0.85 -24.05 -2.00
CA GLU A 321 0.75 -23.32 -3.28
C GLU A 321 1.08 -21.83 -3.09
N GLN A 322 1.93 -21.29 -3.96
CA GLN A 322 2.26 -19.87 -4.02
C GLN A 322 2.00 -19.31 -5.43
N VAL A 323 1.29 -18.18 -5.50
CA VAL A 323 0.95 -17.50 -6.76
C VAL A 323 2.16 -16.76 -7.35
N ILE A 324 3.10 -16.33 -6.49
CA ILE A 324 4.32 -15.64 -6.88
C ILE A 324 5.49 -16.59 -6.64
N LYS A 325 6.20 -16.94 -7.72
CA LYS A 325 7.36 -17.84 -7.68
C LYS A 325 8.64 -17.01 -7.92
N PHE A 326 9.64 -17.20 -7.05
CA PHE A 326 10.95 -16.51 -7.09
C PHE A 326 12.06 -17.47 -6.66
N GLY A 327 13.33 -17.16 -6.95
CA GLY A 327 14.46 -17.98 -6.56
C GLY A 327 14.56 -19.31 -7.33
N LYS A 328 14.73 -20.43 -6.60
CA LYS A 328 14.91 -21.77 -7.21
C LYS A 328 13.70 -22.21 -8.04
N ASP A 329 12.49 -21.84 -7.62
CA ASP A 329 11.27 -22.20 -8.34
C ASP A 329 11.21 -21.54 -9.74
N VAL A 330 11.87 -20.40 -9.91
CA VAL A 330 12.01 -19.76 -11.23
C VAL A 330 12.96 -20.56 -12.12
N GLU A 331 13.98 -21.21 -11.56
CA GLU A 331 14.91 -22.02 -12.35
C GLU A 331 14.20 -23.21 -12.99
N ASP A 332 13.31 -23.87 -12.25
CA ASP A 332 12.53 -25.00 -12.74
C ASP A 332 11.47 -24.57 -13.76
N ILE A 333 10.87 -23.38 -13.59
CA ILE A 333 9.96 -22.79 -14.57
C ILE A 333 10.71 -22.38 -15.84
N LEU A 334 11.84 -21.67 -15.73
CA LEU A 334 12.61 -21.24 -16.89
C LEU A 334 13.13 -22.43 -17.71
N LYS A 335 13.42 -23.57 -17.06
CA LYS A 335 13.78 -24.83 -17.73
C LYS A 335 12.60 -25.50 -18.43
N SER A 336 11.37 -25.29 -17.93
CA SER A 336 10.16 -25.90 -18.48
C SER A 336 9.47 -25.05 -19.55
N ILE A 337 9.82 -23.77 -19.69
CA ILE A 337 9.39 -22.93 -20.83
C ILE A 337 9.98 -23.53 -22.12
N PRO A 338 9.15 -24.03 -23.05
CA PRO A 338 9.64 -24.53 -24.33
C PRO A 338 10.42 -23.44 -25.06
N LYS A 339 11.57 -23.77 -25.66
CA LYS A 339 12.27 -22.85 -26.57
C LYS A 339 11.26 -22.33 -27.60
N ARG A 340 11.12 -21.00 -27.67
CA ARG A 340 10.20 -20.23 -28.53
C ARG A 340 9.83 -21.00 -29.80
N PHE A 341 8.64 -21.57 -29.85
CA PHE A 341 8.04 -21.91 -31.14
C PHE A 341 7.66 -20.58 -31.77
N VAL A 342 8.33 -20.23 -32.87
CA VAL A 342 7.89 -19.16 -33.75
C VAL A 342 6.56 -19.60 -34.34
N HIS A 343 5.45 -19.25 -33.68
CA HIS A 343 4.15 -19.38 -34.29
C HIS A 343 4.08 -18.30 -35.37
N LYS A 344 4.00 -18.71 -36.64
CA LYS A 344 3.57 -17.81 -37.70
C LYS A 344 2.16 -17.35 -37.33
N ASP A 345 1.98 -16.07 -37.09
CA ASP A 345 0.68 -15.47 -36.81
C ASP A 345 -0.35 -15.94 -37.84
N LYS A 346 -1.29 -16.79 -37.41
CA LYS A 346 -2.55 -16.98 -38.11
C LYS A 346 -3.56 -16.03 -37.46
N ILE A 347 -3.53 -14.78 -37.91
CA ILE A 347 -4.51 -13.77 -37.53
C ILE A 347 -5.88 -14.22 -38.05
N TYR A 348 -6.79 -14.55 -37.14
CA TYR A 348 -8.21 -14.69 -37.44
C TYR A 348 -8.88 -13.33 -37.25
N HIS A 349 -9.31 -12.75 -38.37
CA HIS A 349 -10.24 -11.62 -38.54
C HIS A 349 -9.95 -10.29 -37.80
N ARG A 350 -9.51 -9.27 -38.57
CA ARG A 350 -9.23 -7.90 -38.10
C ARG A 350 -10.46 -6.96 -38.04
N TRP A 351 -11.66 -7.48 -38.30
CA TRP A 351 -12.86 -6.66 -38.51
C TRP A 351 -14.11 -7.35 -37.98
N PHE A 352 -15.01 -6.58 -37.35
CA PHE A 352 -16.40 -6.98 -37.16
C PHE A 352 -17.32 -5.77 -37.37
N ARG A 353 -18.54 -6.05 -37.83
CA ARG A 353 -19.56 -5.05 -38.18
C ARG A 353 -20.53 -4.85 -37.02
N ILE A 354 -20.81 -3.58 -36.68
CA ILE A 354 -21.94 -3.21 -35.84
C ILE A 354 -22.83 -2.28 -36.68
N GLY A 355 -23.99 -2.77 -37.09
CA GLY A 355 -24.82 -2.11 -38.11
C GLY A 355 -24.06 -1.98 -39.43
N ASP A 356 -24.14 -0.79 -40.06
CA ASP A 356 -23.51 -0.53 -41.36
C ASP A 356 -22.04 -0.10 -41.28
N LYS A 357 -21.47 0.01 -40.07
CA LYS A 357 -20.08 0.47 -39.87
C LYS A 357 -19.13 -0.71 -39.60
N GLU A 358 -18.05 -0.77 -40.37
CA GLU A 358 -16.88 -1.59 -40.06
C GLU A 358 -16.03 -0.89 -39.00
N ILE A 359 -15.74 -1.62 -37.92
CA ILE A 359 -14.87 -1.14 -36.84
C ILE A 359 -13.59 -1.98 -36.87
N MET A 360 -12.46 -1.29 -36.94
CA MET A 360 -11.13 -1.87 -36.95
C MET A 360 -10.65 -2.03 -35.50
N VAL A 361 -10.26 -3.25 -35.12
CA VAL A 361 -9.73 -3.51 -33.78
C VAL A 361 -8.33 -2.92 -33.68
N ALA A 362 -8.08 -2.08 -32.69
CA ALA A 362 -6.73 -1.59 -32.38
C ALA A 362 -5.82 -2.77 -32.07
N SER A 363 -4.57 -2.75 -32.58
CA SER A 363 -3.60 -3.82 -32.31
C SER A 363 -3.41 -3.98 -30.80
N GLU A 364 -3.12 -5.22 -30.37
CA GLU A 364 -2.88 -5.61 -28.96
C GLU A 364 -1.78 -4.80 -28.26
N GLU A 365 -1.05 -3.94 -28.98
CA GLU A 365 -0.05 -3.03 -28.43
C GLU A 365 -0.63 -1.87 -27.60
N TYR A 366 -1.94 -1.59 -27.68
CA TYR A 366 -2.54 -0.46 -26.95
C TYR A 366 -2.94 -0.77 -25.50
N ALA A 367 -2.85 -2.02 -25.05
CA ALA A 367 -3.02 -2.39 -23.64
C ALA A 367 -1.64 -2.71 -23.02
N GLY A 368 -0.86 -1.66 -22.73
CA GLY A 368 0.31 -1.77 -21.85
C GLY A 368 1.33 -2.82 -22.29
N GLY A 369 1.81 -2.69 -23.53
CA GLY A 369 2.73 -3.61 -24.20
C GLY A 369 3.72 -4.34 -23.28
N CYS A 370 3.77 -5.67 -23.44
CA CYS A 370 4.71 -6.54 -22.78
C CYS A 370 6.14 -6.03 -23.03
N PRO A 371 6.86 -5.53 -22.00
CA PRO A 371 8.13 -4.86 -22.24
C PRO A 371 9.30 -5.78 -22.60
N THR A 372 9.05 -7.09 -22.68
CA THR A 372 9.99 -8.12 -23.14
C THR A 372 9.70 -8.58 -24.58
N CYS A 373 8.59 -8.14 -25.18
CA CYS A 373 8.28 -8.47 -26.57
C CYS A 373 9.14 -7.68 -27.58
N GLU A 374 9.72 -6.55 -27.15
CA GLU A 374 10.68 -5.75 -27.93
C GLU A 374 12.16 -6.04 -27.59
N LEU A 375 12.44 -7.12 -26.84
CA LEU A 375 13.80 -7.63 -26.56
C LEU A 375 14.19 -8.78 -27.49
#